data_AF-A0A0B4CPN6-F1
#
_entry.id   AF-A0A0B4CPN6-F1
#
_cell.length_a   1.000
_cell.length_b   1.000
_cell.length_c   1.000
_cell.angle_alpha   90.00
_cell.angle_beta   90.00
_cell.angle_gamma   90.00
#
_symmetry.space_group_name_H-M   'P 1'
#
loop_
_entity.id
_entity.type
_entity.pdbx_description
1 polymer ?
#
loop_
_entity_poly.entity_id
_entity_poly.type
_entity_poly.pdbx_seq_one_letter_code
_entity_poly.pdbx_strand_id
1 'polypeptide(L)' 'MKNLQKLSRRNLEQVNGAGIPPISHCNGCPTGAFGPGSNHSYSCEAYWNLPETCRNCVLVSMDCFQMIELQNKYQ' A
#
# COMPACT_ATOMS: atom_id res chain seq x y z
N MET A 1 -20.00 -7.32 25.91
CA MET A 1 -20.18 -7.27 24.45
C MET A 1 -20.12 -5.81 24.02
N LYS A 2 -19.26 -5.45 23.07
CA LYS A 2 -19.16 -4.04 22.63
C LYS A 2 -20.37 -3.72 21.75
N ASN A 3 -21.10 -2.65 22.06
CA ASN A 3 -22.20 -2.16 21.23
C ASN A 3 -21.64 -1.53 19.95
N LEU A 4 -21.42 -2.36 18.92
CA LEU A 4 -20.99 -1.87 17.61
C LEU A 4 -22.22 -1.29 16.89
N GLN A 5 -22.30 0.04 16.83
CA GLN A 5 -23.32 0.71 16.04
C GLN A 5 -23.05 0.47 14.55
N LYS A 6 -24.06 -0.02 13.83
CA LYS A 6 -23.96 -0.22 12.37
C LYS A 6 -23.90 1.15 11.69
N LEU A 7 -22.73 1.50 11.16
CA LEU A 7 -22.56 2.73 10.39
C LEU A 7 -23.26 2.59 9.04
N SER A 8 -23.97 3.64 8.63
CA SER A 8 -24.47 3.76 7.26
C SER A 8 -23.30 4.02 6.30
N ARG A 9 -23.45 3.71 5.01
CA ARG A 9 -22.40 3.98 4.01
C ARG A 9 -21.97 5.46 4.00
N ARG A 10 -22.94 6.38 4.07
CA ARG A 10 -22.69 7.82 4.14
C ARG A 10 -21.89 8.22 5.37
N ASN A 11 -22.13 7.57 6.51
CA ASN A 11 -21.37 7.84 7.73
C ASN A 11 -19.96 7.24 7.65
N LEU A 12 -19.81 6.08 7.01
CA LEU A 12 -18.51 5.43 6.80
C LEU A 12 -17.60 6.27 5.91
N GLU A 13 -18.15 6.92 4.88
CA GLU A 13 -17.41 7.86 4.00
C GLU A 13 -16.85 9.07 4.78
N GLN A 14 -17.48 9.44 5.90
CA GLN A 14 -17.02 10.54 6.77
C GLN A 14 -16.04 10.08 7.84
N VAL A 15 -15.88 8.77 8.03
CA VAL A 15 -14.83 8.24 8.90
C VAL A 15 -13.52 8.36 8.15
N ASN A 16 -12.80 9.44 8.45
CA ASN A 16 -11.37 9.47 8.19
C ASN A 16 -10.78 8.30 8.97
N GLY A 17 -10.17 7.34 8.28
CA GLY A 17 -9.44 6.27 8.96
C GLY A 17 -8.36 6.87 9.88
N ALA A 18 -7.64 6.03 10.62
CA ALA A 18 -6.42 6.46 11.32
C ALA A 18 -5.28 6.91 10.36
N GLY A 19 -5.60 7.20 9.10
CA GLY A 19 -4.76 7.92 8.16
C GLY A 19 -4.57 9.34 8.69
N ILE A 20 -3.44 9.50 9.33
CA ILE A 20 -2.76 10.76 9.66
C ILE A 20 -3.00 11.77 8.50
N PRO A 21 -3.29 13.06 8.77
CA PRO A 21 -3.39 14.12 7.75
C PRO A 21 -2.23 14.01 6.75
N PRO A 22 -2.41 14.42 5.46
CA PRO A 22 -1.53 14.05 4.34
C PRO A 22 -0.10 13.98 4.82
N ILE A 23 0.35 12.73 4.98
CA ILE A 23 1.54 12.41 5.74
C ILE A 23 2.65 13.28 5.17
N SER A 24 3.16 14.23 5.96
CA SER A 24 4.29 15.06 5.53
C SER A 24 5.47 14.20 5.09
N HIS A 25 5.53 12.96 5.59
CA HIS A 25 6.50 11.92 5.21
C HIS A 25 6.29 11.30 3.81
N CYS A 26 5.14 11.50 3.16
CA CYS A 26 4.90 11.08 1.77
C CYS A 26 5.25 12.20 0.77
N ASN A 27 5.49 13.43 1.24
CA ASN A 27 5.91 14.53 0.36
C ASN A 27 7.26 14.19 -0.28
N GLY A 28 7.30 14.19 -1.62
CA GLY A 28 8.48 13.83 -2.41
C GLY A 28 8.60 12.34 -2.72
N CYS A 29 7.68 11.49 -2.23
CA CYS A 29 7.61 10.10 -2.69
C CYS A 29 7.09 10.03 -4.13
N PRO A 30 7.55 9.04 -4.92
CA PRO A 30 7.10 8.89 -6.30
C PRO A 30 5.62 8.56 -6.37
N THR A 31 4.92 9.21 -7.30
CA THR A 31 3.51 8.97 -7.59
C THR A 31 3.37 7.97 -8.73
N GLY A 32 2.52 6.96 -8.56
CA GLY A 32 2.25 5.93 -9.55
C GLY A 32 2.09 4.55 -8.93
N ALA A 33 1.70 3.58 -9.75
CA ALA A 33 1.53 2.19 -9.32
C ALA A 33 2.80 1.38 -9.61
N PHE A 34 3.22 0.54 -8.66
CA PHE A 34 4.36 -0.36 -8.77
C PHE A 34 3.88 -1.79 -9.05
N GLY A 35 4.40 -2.45 -10.08
CA GLY A 35 3.95 -3.80 -10.42
C GLY A 35 4.44 -4.29 -11.77
N PRO A 36 4.18 -5.56 -12.10
CA PRO A 36 4.49 -6.12 -13.40
C PRO A 36 3.50 -5.66 -14.48
N GLY A 37 3.98 -5.52 -15.72
CA GLY A 37 3.15 -5.23 -16.88
C GLY A 37 2.92 -3.73 -17.18
N SER A 38 2.28 -3.46 -18.31
CA SER A 38 2.16 -2.11 -18.90
C SER A 38 1.23 -1.15 -18.14
N ASN A 39 0.45 -1.65 -17.18
CA ASN A 39 -0.51 -0.86 -16.42
C ASN A 39 0.13 -0.19 -15.18
N HIS A 40 1.39 -0.50 -14.89
CA HIS A 40 2.14 0.05 -13.77
C HIS A 40 3.16 1.07 -14.25
N SER A 41 3.35 2.12 -13.46
CA SER A 41 4.32 3.18 -13.75
C SER A 41 5.76 2.76 -13.43
N TYR A 42 5.94 1.80 -12.52
CA TYR A 42 7.24 1.37 -12.01
C TYR A 42 7.27 -0.16 -11.78
N SER A 43 8.47 -0.75 -11.79
CA SER A 43 8.66 -2.18 -11.54
C SER A 43 8.58 -2.54 -10.05
N CYS A 44 8.48 -3.84 -9.74
CA CYS A 44 8.56 -4.32 -8.36
C CYS A 44 9.94 -4.07 -7.72
N GLU A 45 11.04 -4.11 -8.48
CA GLU A 45 12.36 -3.78 -7.90
C GLU A 45 12.44 -2.31 -7.48
N ALA A 46 11.82 -1.42 -8.27
CA ALA A 46 11.75 0.00 -7.93
C ALA A 46 11.01 0.23 -6.60
N TYR A 47 9.97 -0.56 -6.30
CA TYR A 47 9.26 -0.50 -5.01
C TYR A 47 10.17 -0.89 -3.84
N TRP A 48 10.90 -2.00 -3.96
CA TRP A 48 11.78 -2.48 -2.88
C TRP A 48 12.97 -1.56 -2.61
N ASN A 49 13.40 -0.80 -3.63
CA ASN A 49 14.45 0.21 -3.50
C ASN A 49 13.96 1.54 -2.88
N LEU A 50 12.66 1.72 -2.65
CA LEU A 50 12.16 2.91 -1.98
C LEU A 50 12.57 2.92 -0.50
N PRO A 51 12.78 4.12 0.09
CA PRO A 51 12.80 4.27 1.54
C PRO A 51 11.53 3.69 2.15
N GLU A 52 11.64 3.11 3.35
CA GLU A 52 10.50 2.51 4.06
C GLU A 52 9.35 3.50 4.24
N THR A 53 9.67 4.78 4.45
CA THR A 53 8.70 5.88 4.51
C THR A 53 7.85 5.96 3.25
N CYS A 54 8.46 5.85 2.07
CA CYS A 54 7.75 5.92 0.79
C CYS A 54 7.05 4.62 0.42
N ARG A 55 7.53 3.46 0.86
CA ARG A 55 6.84 2.17 0.63
C ARG A 55 5.44 2.14 1.24
N ASN A 56 5.21 2.91 2.31
CA ASN A 56 3.90 3.06 2.96
C ASN A 56 2.99 4.10 2.28
N CYS A 57 3.47 4.80 1.25
CA CYS A 57 2.78 5.90 0.59
C CYS A 57 2.34 5.59 -0.85
N VAL A 58 2.77 4.47 -1.43
CA VAL A 58 2.60 4.15 -2.85
C VAL A 58 1.66 2.97 -3.06
N LEU A 59 1.04 2.90 -4.24
CA LEU A 59 0.25 1.75 -4.65
C LEU A 59 1.18 0.70 -5.24
N VAL A 60 1.11 -0.55 -4.74
CA VAL A 60 1.93 -1.66 -5.20
C VAL A 60 1.08 -2.89 -5.46
N SER A 61 1.34 -3.61 -6.55
CA SER A 61 0.68 -4.88 -6.86
C SER A 61 1.11 -5.95 -5.87
N MET A 62 0.16 -6.82 -5.49
CA MET A 62 0.44 -8.01 -4.67
C MET A 62 1.45 -8.96 -5.34
N ASP A 63 1.59 -8.90 -6.65
CA ASP A 63 2.57 -9.71 -7.40
C ASP A 63 4.02 -9.37 -7.01
N CYS A 64 4.28 -8.17 -6.48
CA CYS A 64 5.61 -7.78 -6.00
C CYS A 64 6.04 -8.49 -4.71
N PHE A 65 5.13 -9.23 -4.05
CA PHE A 65 5.37 -9.95 -2.81
C PHE A 65 5.43 -11.49 -2.98
N GLN A 66 5.19 -12.01 -4.19
CA GLN A 66 5.14 -13.45 -4.47
C GLN A 66 6.51 -14.15 -4.43
N MET A 67 7.62 -13.43 -4.21
CA MET A 67 8.96 -14.03 -4.14
C MET A 67 9.31 -14.69 -2.80
N ILE A 68 8.50 -14.54 -1.74
CA ILE A 68 8.84 -15.10 -0.41
C ILE A 68 8.50 -16.61 -0.29
N GLU A 69 7.57 -17.14 -1.08
CA GLU A 69 7.15 -18.55 -0.97
C GLU A 69 8.01 -19.53 -1.77
N LEU A 70 8.74 -19.08 -2.80
CA LEU A 70 9.54 -19.99 -3.63
C LEU A 70 10.97 -20.21 -3.11
N GLN A 71 11.52 -19.30 -2.30
CA GLN A 71 12.84 -19.47 -1.67
C GLN A 71 12.78 -20.43 -0.47
N ASN A 72 11.66 -20.49 0.26
CA ASN A 72 11.48 -21.38 1.41
C ASN A 72 11.07 -22.81 1.04
N LYS A 73 10.80 -23.09 -0.25
CA LYS A 73 10.42 -24.43 -0.73
C LYS A 73 11.61 -25.27 -1.22
N TYR A 74 12.80 -24.68 -1.30
CA TYR A 74 14.04 -25.31 -1.76
C TYR A 74 15.16 -25.26 -0.72
N GLN A 75 14.83 -25.02 0.56
CA GLN A 75 15.74 -25.18 1.70
C GLN A 75 15.34 -26.38 2.56
#